data_AF-A0A7S6MX85-F1
#
_entry.id   AF-A0A7S6MX85-F1
#
_cell.length_a   1.000
_cell.length_b   1.000
_cell.length_c   1.000
_cell.angle_alpha   90.00
_cell.angle_beta   90.00
_cell.angle_gamma   90.00
#
_symmetry.space_group_name_H-M   'P 1'
#
loop_
_entity.id
_entity.type
_entity.pdbx_description
1 polymer ?
#
loop_
_entity_poly.entity_id
_entity_poly.type
_entity_poly.pdbx_seq_one_letter_code
_entity_poly.pdbx_strand_id
1 'polypeptide(L)'
;MNDLHNYSDDNLLAQIENSTYELGFYRVKFYTKNGLPSDQPTDTIEEFYLYPSGGTLRDKKFNIIFYSSKFDTYRGFVPPHLKS
;
A
#
# COMPACT_ATOMS: atom_id res chain seq x y z
N MET A 1 6.57 -13.37 -14.52
CA MET A 1 6.56 -11.94 -14.14
C MET A 1 5.40 -11.75 -13.18
N ASN A 2 5.65 -11.23 -11.98
CA ASN A 2 4.59 -10.92 -11.03
C ASN A 2 4.05 -9.51 -11.39
N ASP A 3 2.75 -9.38 -11.65
CA ASP A 3 2.15 -8.08 -11.96
C ASP A 3 2.24 -7.17 -10.73
N LEU A 4 2.70 -5.93 -10.90
CA LEU A 4 2.87 -4.95 -9.83
C LEU A 4 1.54 -4.64 -9.11
N HIS A 5 0.41 -4.82 -9.79
CA HIS A 5 -0.92 -4.58 -9.24
C HIS A 5 -1.52 -5.79 -8.51
N ASN A 6 -0.87 -6.96 -8.51
CA ASN A 6 -1.25 -8.03 -7.60
C ASN A 6 -0.83 -7.65 -6.18
N TYR A 7 -1.73 -7.81 -5.21
CA TYR A 7 -1.39 -7.52 -3.82
C TYR A 7 -0.36 -8.51 -3.29
N SER A 8 0.78 -7.97 -2.86
CA SER A 8 1.80 -8.65 -2.06
C SER A 8 2.59 -7.59 -1.30
N ASP A 9 3.26 -7.99 -0.22
CA ASP A 9 4.11 -7.08 0.54
C ASP A 9 5.21 -6.48 -0.36
N ASP A 10 5.81 -7.30 -1.24
CA ASP A 10 6.86 -6.88 -2.17
C ASP A 10 6.34 -5.87 -3.19
N ASN A 11 5.14 -6.09 -3.76
CA ASN A 11 4.57 -5.18 -4.73
C ASN A 11 4.13 -3.87 -4.08
N LEU A 12 3.63 -3.91 -2.85
CA LEU A 12 3.35 -2.71 -2.07
C LEU A 12 4.62 -1.88 -1.86
N LEU A 13 5.71 -2.53 -1.44
CA LEU A 13 7.01 -1.86 -1.26
C LEU A 13 7.57 -1.31 -2.59
N ALA A 14 7.45 -2.07 -3.68
CA ALA A 14 7.89 -1.63 -5.01
C ALA A 14 7.12 -0.41 -5.53
N GLN A 15 5.81 -0.35 -5.26
CA GLN A 15 5.00 0.81 -5.63
C GLN A 15 5.38 2.06 -4.83
N ILE A 16 5.59 1.95 -3.51
CA ILE A 16 5.94 3.12 -2.69
C ILE A 16 7.35 3.65 -2.96
N GLU A 17 8.28 2.82 -3.43
CA GLU A 17 9.65 3.25 -3.77
C GLU A 17 9.66 4.30 -4.88
N ASN A 18 8.69 4.26 -5.79
CA ASN A 18 8.53 5.20 -6.90
C ASN A 18 7.34 6.15 -6.74
N SER A 19 6.65 6.11 -5.59
CA SER A 19 5.47 6.93 -5.31
C SER A 19 5.85 8.20 -4.55
N THR A 20 5.11 9.28 -4.81
CA THR A 20 5.27 10.51 -4.05
C THR A 20 4.60 10.37 -2.69
N TYR A 21 5.35 10.66 -1.62
CA TYR A 21 4.79 10.78 -0.28
C TYR A 21 4.15 12.15 -0.10
N GLU A 22 2.87 12.17 0.25
CA GLU A 22 2.10 13.40 0.46
C GLU A 22 1.07 13.20 1.58
N LEU A 23 0.80 14.26 2.35
CA LEU A 23 -0.24 14.27 3.39
C LEU A 23 -0.21 13.07 4.37
N GLY A 24 0.96 12.46 4.59
CA GLY A 24 1.10 11.34 5.50
C GLY A 24 0.95 9.94 4.87
N PHE A 25 0.78 9.83 3.54
CA PHE A 25 0.57 8.55 2.87
C PHE A 25 1.32 8.40 1.54
N TYR A 26 1.39 7.15 1.07
CA TYR A 26 1.69 6.79 -0.31
C TYR A 26 0.44 6.30 -1.02
N ARG A 27 0.29 6.66 -2.30
CA ARG A 27 -0.72 6.07 -3.17
C ARG A 27 -0.19 4.78 -3.79
N VAL A 28 -1.00 3.74 -3.73
CA VAL A 28 -0.75 2.44 -4.37
C VAL A 28 -2.01 1.95 -5.07
N LYS A 29 -1.86 1.08 -6.06
CA LYS A 29 -2.95 0.53 -6.87
C LYS A 29 -2.87 -0.98 -6.88
N PHE A 30 -3.99 -1.64 -6.60
CA PHE A 30 -4.07 -3.10 -6.67
C PHE A 30 -5.31 -3.54 -7.42
N TYR A 31 -5.23 -4.70 -8.04
CA TYR A 31 -6.43 -5.46 -8.40
C TYR A 31 -7.29 -5.64 -7.16
N THR A 32 -8.61 -5.69 -7.35
CA THR A 32 -9.54 -5.74 -6.24
C THR A 32 -10.62 -6.79 -6.43
N LYS A 33 -11.00 -7.40 -5.32
CA LYS A 33 -12.17 -8.27 -5.24
C LYS A 33 -12.98 -7.87 -4.02
N ASN A 34 -14.22 -7.45 -4.23
CA ASN A 34 -15.11 -6.96 -3.17
C ASN A 34 -14.51 -5.80 -2.35
N GLY A 35 -13.80 -4.88 -3.00
CA GLY A 35 -13.17 -3.71 -2.35
C GLY A 35 -11.91 -4.01 -1.53
N LEU A 36 -11.41 -5.25 -1.59
CA LEU A 36 -10.15 -5.64 -0.96
C LEU A 36 -9.08 -5.86 -2.03
N PRO A 37 -7.80 -5.53 -1.74
CA PRO A 37 -6.68 -5.90 -2.60
C PRO A 37 -6.66 -7.40 -2.89
N SER A 38 -6.43 -7.76 -4.15
CA SER A 38 -6.41 -9.14 -4.66
C SER A 38 -4.99 -9.52 -5.04
N ASP A 39 -4.56 -10.71 -4.63
CA ASP A 39 -3.28 -11.32 -5.01
C ASP A 39 -3.29 -11.90 -6.44
N GLN A 40 -4.47 -11.97 -7.05
CA GLN A 40 -4.68 -12.37 -8.44
C GLN A 40 -5.22 -11.21 -9.29
N PRO A 41 -4.96 -11.19 -10.61
CA PRO A 41 -5.59 -10.26 -11.52
C PRO A 41 -7.11 -10.34 -11.49
N THR A 42 -7.75 -9.18 -11.62
CA THR A 42 -9.22 -9.02 -11.69
C THR A 42 -9.56 -7.93 -12.70
N ASP A 43 -10.84 -7.74 -13.00
CA ASP A 43 -11.30 -6.70 -13.93
C ASP A 43 -11.21 -5.28 -13.35
N THR A 44 -10.90 -5.14 -12.06
CA THR A 44 -10.95 -3.84 -11.35
C THR A 44 -9.66 -3.57 -10.61
N ILE A 45 -9.06 -2.41 -10.85
CA ILE A 45 -7.96 -1.85 -10.06
C ILE A 45 -8.50 -0.65 -9.29
N GLU A 46 -8.24 -0.59 -7.98
CA GLU A 46 -8.54 0.58 -7.16
C GLU A 46 -7.27 1.17 -6.53
N GLU A 47 -7.38 2.45 -6.13
CA GLU A 47 -6.35 3.16 -5.39
C GLU A 47 -6.54 2.98 -3.87
N PHE A 48 -5.41 2.83 -3.18
CA PHE A 48 -5.31 2.73 -1.74
C PHE A 48 -4.24 3.67 -1.21
N TYR A 49 -4.32 3.96 0.09
CA TYR A 49 -3.44 4.89 0.78
C TYR A 49 -2.71 4.17 1.91
N LEU A 50 -1.40 4.00 1.75
CA LEU A 50 -0.54 3.46 2.80
C LEU A 50 -0.09 4.60 3.72
N TYR A 51 -0.49 4.55 4.98
CA TYR A 51 -0.01 5.44 6.03
C TYR A 51 1.10 4.72 6.82
N PRO A 52 2.39 4.98 6.51
CA PRO A 52 3.49 4.27 7.14
C PRO A 52 3.62 4.61 8.63
N SER A 53 3.13 5.77 9.07
CA SER A 53 3.14 6.16 10.48
C SER A 53 2.35 5.22 11.38
N GLY A 54 1.42 4.42 10.84
CA GLY A 54 0.69 3.43 11.62
C GLY A 54 0.56 2.08 10.91
N GLY A 55 1.31 1.85 9.83
CA GLY A 55 1.25 0.62 9.04
C GLY A 55 -0.14 0.28 8.49
N THR A 56 -1.01 1.27 8.27
CA THR A 56 -2.38 1.03 7.78
C THR A 56 -2.51 1.27 6.29
N LEU A 57 -3.17 0.35 5.59
CA LEU A 57 -3.67 0.57 4.24
C LEU A 57 -5.14 0.98 4.31
N ARG A 58 -5.53 2.01 3.56
CA ARG A 58 -6.89 2.53 3.53
C ARG A 58 -7.46 2.63 2.13
N ASP A 59 -8.77 2.54 2.02
CA ASP A 59 -9.49 2.78 0.76
C ASP A 59 -9.74 4.29 0.49
N LYS A 60 -10.36 4.60 -0.64
CA LYS A 60 -10.84 5.95 -1.04
C LYS A 60 -11.85 6.61 -0.10
N LYS A 61 -12.46 5.84 0.80
CA LYS A 61 -13.35 6.35 1.85
C LYS A 61 -12.63 6.45 3.20
N PHE A 62 -11.31 6.26 3.21
CA PHE A 62 -10.45 6.23 4.39
C PHE A 62 -10.78 5.14 5.41
N ASN A 63 -11.53 4.10 5.01
CA ASN A 63 -11.71 2.91 5.83
C ASN A 63 -10.39 2.14 5.89
N ILE A 64 -10.09 1.56 7.06
CA ILE A 64 -8.92 0.69 7.23
C ILE A 64 -9.22 -0.64 6.55
N ILE A 65 -8.38 -1.00 5.58
CA ILE A 65 -8.38 -2.31 4.93
C ILE A 65 -7.59 -3.30 5.78
N PHE A 66 -6.38 -2.89 6.19
CA PHE A 66 -5.59 -3.66 7.15
C PHE A 66 -4.62 -2.77 7.93
N TYR A 67 -4.09 -3.36 8.99
CA TYR A 67 -2.89 -2.95 9.69
C TYR A 67 -1.80 -4.02 9.52
N SER A 68 -0.54 -3.60 9.33
CA SER A 68 0.62 -4.47 9.34
C SER A 68 1.82 -3.79 9.98
N SER A 69 2.39 -4.41 11.01
CA SER A 69 3.61 -3.91 11.67
C SER A 69 4.83 -3.87 10.73
N LYS A 70 4.80 -4.62 9.62
CA LYS A 70 5.88 -4.60 8.61
C LYS A 70 6.03 -3.24 7.93
N PHE A 71 4.95 -2.46 7.89
CA PHE A 71 4.89 -1.15 7.24
C PHE A 71 4.73 0.00 8.24
N ASP A 72 4.93 -0.27 9.54
CA ASP A 72 4.72 0.69 10.62
C ASP A 72 6.05 1.31 11.08
N THR A 73 6.19 2.63 10.93
CA THR A 73 7.40 3.35 11.35
C THR A 73 7.64 3.27 12.86
N TYR A 74 6.59 3.20 13.68
CA TYR A 74 6.75 3.02 15.13
C TYR A 74 7.22 1.61 15.50
N ARG A 75 7.23 0.68 14.54
CA ARG A 75 7.74 -0.69 14.67
C ARG A 75 9.07 -0.91 13.94
N GLY A 76 9.68 0.15 13.42
CA GLY A 76 11.01 0.11 12.80
C GLY A 76 11.00 0.02 11.27
N PHE A 77 9.84 0.16 10.61
CA PHE A 77 9.80 0.31 9.16
C PHE A 77 10.40 1.67 8.74
N VAL A 78 11.31 1.66 7.76
CA VAL A 78 11.91 2.87 7.19
C VAL A 78 11.40 3.07 5.75
N PRO A 79 10.35 3.90 5.56
CA PRO A 79 9.79 4.15 4.23
C PRO A 79 10.73 5.00 3.37
N PRO A 80 10.56 4.98 2.03
CA PRO A 80 11.41 5.71 1.09
C PRO A 80 11.61 7.20 1.42
N HIS A 81 10.59 7.90 1.91
CA HIS A 81 10.66 9.33 2.22
C HIS A 81 11.54 9.66 3.45
N LEU A 82 11.94 8.66 4.22
CA LEU A 82 12.85 8.80 5.36
C LEU A 82 14.23 8.22 5.09
N LYS A 83 14.44 7.55 3.95
CA LYS A 83 15.77 7.08 3.54
C LYS A 83 16.55 8.31 3.07
N SER A 84 17.52 8.72 3.89
CA SER A 84 18.46 9.83 3.61
C SER A 84 19.66 9.34 2.81
#